data_AF-A0A377PI57-F1
#
_entry.id   AF-A0A377PI57-F1
#
_cell.length_a   1.000
_cell.length_b   1.000
_cell.length_c   1.000
_cell.angle_alpha   90.00
_cell.angle_beta   90.00
_cell.angle_gamma   90.00
#
_symmetry.space_group_name_H-M   'P 1'
#
loop_
_entity.id
_entity.type
_entity.pdbx_description
1 polymer ?
#
loop_
_entity_poly.entity_id
_entity_poly.type
_entity_poly.pdbx_seq_one_letter_code
_entity_poly.pdbx_strand_id
1 'polypeptide(L)' 'MSYNLLRELEQLPARLEELETELTAMQEKVAKPDFFNQSHEETQNILQKMAEVEQQLETAFERWEELEAMKNA' A
#
# COMPACT_ATOMS: atom_id res chain seq x y z
N MET A 1 5.09 1.00 -25.93
CA MET A 1 5.40 1.52 -24.58
C MET A 1 6.79 2.14 -24.52
N SER A 2 7.03 3.12 -23.63
CA SER A 2 8.37 3.72 -23.43
C SER A 2 9.19 2.96 -22.38
N TYR A 3 10.52 3.06 -22.42
CA TYR A 3 11.42 2.39 -21.46
C TYR A 3 11.13 2.78 -20.00
N ASN A 4 10.78 4.05 -19.75
CA ASN A 4 10.46 4.52 -18.40
C ASN A 4 9.21 3.84 -17.83
N LEU A 5 8.20 3.62 -18.68
CA LEU A 5 6.93 3.03 -18.28
C LEU A 5 7.04 1.50 -18.08
N LEU A 6 7.89 0.83 -18.88
CA LEU A 6 8.21 -0.59 -18.66
C LEU A 6 8.94 -0.80 -17.33
N ARG A 7 9.89 0.08 -17.00
CA ARG A 7 10.61 0.02 -15.72
C ARG A 7 9.68 0.30 -14.54
N GLU A 8 8.76 1.26 -14.68
CA GLU A 8 7.73 1.53 -13.67
C GLU A 8 6.88 0.28 -13.42
N LEU A 9 6.41 -0.35 -14.50
CA LEU A 9 5.62 -1.58 -14.44
C LEU A 9 6.36 -2.75 -13.77
N GLU A 10 7.65 -2.91 -14.02
CA GLU A 10 8.48 -3.95 -13.37
C GLU A 10 8.69 -3.70 -11.88
N GLN A 11 8.63 -2.44 -11.43
CA GLN A 11 8.86 -2.06 -10.03
C GLN A 11 7.59 -2.07 -9.19
N LEU A 12 6.42 -1.89 -9.82
CA LEU A 12 5.13 -1.85 -9.13
C LEU A 12 4.79 -3.13 -8.34
N PRO A 13 5.02 -4.36 -8.84
CA PRO A 13 4.75 -5.58 -8.09
C PRO A 13 5.49 -5.64 -6.75
N ALA A 14 6.78 -5.29 -6.73
CA ALA A 14 7.55 -5.25 -5.49
C ALA A 14 7.01 -4.19 -4.52
N ARG A 15 6.61 -3.03 -5.05
CA ARG A 15 6.00 -1.96 -4.24
C ARG A 15 4.64 -2.37 -3.67
N LEU A 16 3.82 -3.10 -4.43
CA LEU A 16 2.55 -3.64 -3.96
C LEU A 16 2.77 -4.62 -2.80
N GLU A 17 3.71 -5.57 -2.95
CA GLU A 17 4.05 -6.53 -1.90
C GLU A 17 4.56 -5.84 -0.61
N GLU A 18 5.37 -4.80 -0.75
CA GLU A 18 5.83 -3.98 0.37
C GLU A 18 4.65 -3.30 1.10
N LEU A 19 3.74 -2.67 0.34
CA LEU A 19 2.56 -2.00 0.88
C LEU A 19 1.59 -2.98 1.55
N GLU A 20 1.37 -4.15 0.96
CA GLU A 20 0.54 -5.22 1.56
C GLU A 20 1.13 -5.74 2.87
N THR A 21 2.45 -5.93 2.90
CA THR A 21 3.16 -6.36 4.10
C THR A 21 3.09 -5.30 5.21
N GLU A 22 3.30 -4.03 4.85
CA GLU A 22 3.18 -2.91 5.78
C GLU A 22 1.76 -2.79 6.34
N LEU A 23 0.75 -2.87 5.47
CA LEU A 23 -0.65 -2.82 5.86
C LEU A 23 -1.01 -3.96 6.82
N THR A 24 -0.63 -5.19 6.47
CA THR A 24 -0.89 -6.38 7.31
C THR A 24 -0.24 -6.23 8.68
N ALA A 25 1.01 -5.76 8.73
CA ALA A 25 1.71 -5.52 9.99
C ALA A 25 1.06 -4.41 10.83
N MET A 26 0.48 -3.38 10.21
CA MET A 26 -0.30 -2.36 10.91
C MET A 26 -1.63 -2.91 11.42
N GLN A 27 -2.37 -3.65 10.60
CA GLN A 27 -3.62 -4.30 10.98
C GLN A 27 -3.43 -5.27 12.15
N GLU A 28 -2.35 -6.06 12.16
CA GLU A 28 -2.00 -6.94 13.29
C GLU A 28 -1.71 -6.15 14.57
N LYS A 29 -1.09 -4.97 14.48
CA LYS A 29 -0.88 -4.09 15.64
C LYS A 29 -2.20 -3.55 16.16
N VAL A 30 -3.08 -3.07 15.27
CA VAL A 30 -4.41 -2.53 15.61
C VAL A 30 -5.31 -3.60 16.24
N ALA A 31 -5.17 -4.86 15.80
CA ALA A 31 -5.93 -5.99 16.36
C ALA A 31 -5.52 -6.36 17.80
N LYS A 32 -4.40 -5.84 18.32
CA LYS A 32 -3.97 -6.11 19.70
C LYS A 32 -4.84 -5.32 20.70
N PRO A 33 -5.34 -5.93 21.78
CA PRO A 33 -6.14 -5.23 22.79
C PRO A 33 -5.41 -4.02 23.40
N ASP A 34 -4.10 -4.13 23.55
CA ASP A 34 -3.24 -3.08 24.11
C ASP A 34 -3.08 -1.86 23.20
N PHE A 35 -3.42 -1.98 21.91
CA PHE A 35 -3.34 -0.87 20.97
C PHE A 35 -4.26 0.28 21.39
N PHE A 36 -5.52 -0.03 21.69
CA PHE A 36 -6.50 0.96 22.13
C PHE A 36 -6.29 1.45 23.57
N ASN A 37 -5.32 0.87 24.30
CA ASN A 37 -4.89 1.37 25.60
C ASN A 37 -3.83 2.49 25.49
N GLN A 38 -3.29 2.74 24.30
CA GLN A 38 -2.38 3.85 24.01
C GLN A 38 -3.13 5.19 23.97
N SER A 39 -2.40 6.29 23.83
CA SER A 39 -3.05 7.60 23.70
C SER A 39 -3.90 7.70 22.42
N HIS A 40 -4.93 8.53 22.47
CA HIS A 40 -5.77 8.77 21.29
C HIS A 40 -4.96 9.30 20.10
N GLU A 41 -3.95 10.13 20.36
CA GLU A 41 -3.05 10.67 19.34
C GLU A 41 -2.23 9.56 18.67
N GLU A 42 -1.65 8.63 19.44
CA GLU A 42 -0.87 7.50 18.91
C GLU A 42 -1.73 6.54 18.09
N THR A 43 -2.88 6.16 18.63
CA THR A 43 -3.83 5.27 17.92
C THR A 43 -4.35 5.90 16.64
N GLN A 44 -4.74 7.17 16.68
CA GLN A 44 -5.23 7.90 15.50
C GLN A 44 -4.15 8.03 14.43
N ASN A 45 -2.90 8.31 14.82
CA ASN A 45 -1.78 8.38 13.88
C ASN A 45 -1.55 7.03 13.17
N ILE A 46 -1.60 5.92 13.91
CA ILE A 46 -1.42 4.59 13.32
C ILE A 46 -2.60 4.23 12.41
N LEU A 47 -3.84 4.52 12.81
CA LEU A 47 -5.03 4.31 11.97
C LEU A 47 -4.99 5.16 10.70
N GLN A 48 -4.52 6.40 10.79
CA GLN A 48 -4.37 7.29 9.65
C GLN A 48 -3.31 6.76 8.67
N LYS A 49 -2.15 6.35 9.17
CA LYS A 49 -1.10 5.71 8.35
C LYS A 49 -1.60 4.44 7.68
N MET A 50 -2.37 3.62 8.39
CA MET A 50 -2.96 2.40 7.83
C MET A 50 -3.87 2.73 6.64
N ALA A 51 -4.74 3.74 6.77
CA ALA A 51 -5.60 4.21 5.68
C ALA A 51 -4.79 4.81 4.50
N GLU A 52 -3.70 5.52 4.78
CA GLU A 52 -2.79 6.04 3.75
C GLU A 52 -2.09 4.92 2.97
N VAL A 53 -1.68 3.83 3.65
CA VAL A 53 -1.07 2.66 3.01
C VAL A 53 -2.11 1.91 2.17
N GLU A 54 -3.33 1.73 2.66
CA GLU A 54 -4.45 1.15 1.89
C GLU A 54 -4.70 1.93 0.59
N GLN A 55 -4.79 3.27 0.67
CA GLN A 55 -4.99 4.10 -0.50
C GLN A 55 -3.81 4.06 -1.48
N GLN A 56 -2.58 4.00 -0.98
CA GLN A 56 -1.40 3.83 -1.82
C GLN A 56 -1.38 2.50 -2.54
N LEU A 57 -1.83 1.42 -1.88
CA LEU A 57 -1.93 0.09 -2.47
C LEU A 57 -2.93 0.10 -3.64
N GLU A 58 -4.13 0.64 -3.42
CA GLU A 58 -5.16 0.77 -4.46
C GLU A 58 -4.64 1.58 -5.65
N THR A 59 -4.04 2.74 -5.39
CA THR A 59 -3.49 3.61 -6.45
C THR A 59 -2.36 2.92 -7.23
N ALA A 60 -1.47 2.21 -6.54
CA ALA A 60 -0.37 1.48 -7.19
C ALA A 60 -0.90 0.31 -8.02
N PHE A 61 -1.98 -0.33 -7.58
CA PHE A 61 -2.62 -1.44 -8.29
C PHE A 61 -3.31 -0.96 -9.56
N GLU A 62 -4.13 0.10 -9.48
CA GLU A 62 -4.74 0.74 -10.65
C GLU A 62 -3.67 1.15 -11.69
N ARG A 63 -2.56 1.72 -11.21
CA ARG A 63 -1.44 2.11 -12.08
C ARG A 63 -0.79 0.90 -12.75
N TRP A 64 -0.61 -0.19 -12.03
CA TRP A 64 -0.07 -1.43 -12.58
C TRP A 64 -0.98 -2.01 -13.66
N GLU A 65 -2.29 -2.04 -13.42
CA GLU A 65 -3.28 -2.51 -14.40
C GLU A 65 -3.29 -1.64 -15.66
N GLU A 66 -3.25 -0.31 -15.52
CA GLU A 66 -3.15 0.63 -16.64
C GLU A 66 -1.91 0.34 -17.51
N LEU A 67 -0.75 0.15 -16.87
CA LEU A 67 0.51 -0.09 -17.56
C LEU A 67 0.56 -1.47 -18.22
N GLU A 68 0.03 -2.53 -17.58
CA GLU A 68 -0.12 -3.84 -18.20
C GLU A 68 -1.08 -3.77 -19.39
N ALA A 69 -2.21 -3.09 -19.28
CA ALA A 69 -3.14 -2.90 -20.40
C ALA A 69 -2.46 -2.20 -21.58
N MET A 70 -1.67 -1.15 -21.34
CA MET A 70 -0.90 -0.45 -22.37
C MET A 70 0.24 -1.27 -22.97
N LYS A 71 0.79 -2.25 -22.25
CA LYS A 71 1.82 -3.18 -22.73
C LYS A 71 1.23 -4.30 -23.59
N ASN A 72 0.01 -4.74 -23.25
CA ASN A 72 -0.70 -5.83 -23.92
C ASN A 72 -1.60 -5.37 -25.09
N ALA A 73 -1.79 -4.05 -25.26
CA ALA A 73 -2.43 -3.40 -26.40
C ALA A 73 -1.47 -3.19 -27.58
#